data_AF-A0A9D0CDY5-F1
#
_entry.id   AF-A0A9D0CDY5-F1
#
_cell.length_a   1.000
_cell.length_b   1.000
_cell.length_c   1.000
_cell.angle_alpha   90.00
_cell.angle_beta   90.00
_cell.angle_gamma   90.00
#
_symmetry.space_group_name_H-M   'P 1'
#
loop_
_entity.id
_entity.type
_entity.pdbx_description
1 polymer ?
#
loop_
_entity_poly.entity_id
_entity_poly.type
_entity_poly.pdbx_seq_one_letter_code
_entity_poly.pdbx_strand_id
1 'polypeptide(L)'
;TKLVKDHFEKIAPKAVKVKVTPHHGGHPYVTPIDNIGYKAANKAYTKTFGKPAIPQRSGGSIPIVALFENELKSKSILMGFGLDSDAIHSPNEHFGVFNYLKGIETIPYFYKYYVEMSKK
;
A
#
# COMPACT_ATOMS: atom_id res chain seq x y z
N THR A 1 -13.93 -7.45 14.85
CA THR A 1 -15.23 -6.77 15.10
C THR A 1 -15.82 -7.05 16.47
N LYS A 2 -15.61 -8.22 17.09
CA LYS A 2 -16.12 -8.56 18.43
C LYS A 2 -15.85 -7.47 19.48
N LEU A 3 -14.61 -7.02 19.64
CA LEU A 3 -14.25 -5.98 20.62
C LEU A 3 -15.03 -4.67 20.42
N VAL A 4 -15.24 -4.24 19.18
CA VAL A 4 -16.04 -3.05 18.85
C VAL A 4 -17.50 -3.28 19.19
N LYS A 5 -18.06 -4.42 18.80
CA LYS A 5 -19.45 -4.80 19.14
C LYS A 5 -19.67 -4.78 20.65
N ASP A 6 -18.82 -5.45 21.40
CA ASP A 6 -18.94 -5.57 22.85
C ASP A 6 -18.84 -4.19 23.53
N HIS A 7 -17.98 -3.30 23.03
CA HIS A 7 -17.85 -1.93 23.53
C HIS A 7 -19.10 -1.08 23.25
N PHE A 8 -19.47 -0.95 21.96
CA PHE A 8 -20.83 -0.85 21.43
C PHE A 8 -21.98 -1.01 22.44
N GLU A 9 -22.27 -2.29 22.67
CA GLU A 9 -23.42 -2.75 23.42
C GLU A 9 -23.29 -2.43 24.91
N LYS A 10 -22.06 -2.40 25.45
CA LYS A 10 -21.80 -2.08 26.85
C LYS A 10 -22.09 -0.61 27.20
N ILE A 11 -21.75 0.33 26.32
CA ILE A 11 -21.89 1.77 26.61
C ILE A 11 -23.27 2.34 26.26
N ALA A 12 -24.12 1.56 25.60
CA ALA A 12 -25.43 1.99 25.15
C ALA A 12 -26.35 2.33 26.35
N PRO A 13 -26.90 3.56 26.45
CA PRO A 13 -27.93 3.87 27.43
C PRO A 13 -29.17 3.00 27.22
N LYS A 14 -29.97 2.78 28.27
CA LYS A 14 -31.19 1.94 28.21
C LYS A 14 -32.18 2.32 27.10
N ALA A 15 -32.20 3.59 26.70
CA ALA A 15 -33.08 4.10 25.65
C ALA A 15 -32.55 3.86 24.21
N VAL A 16 -31.34 3.32 24.05
CA VAL A 16 -30.68 3.14 22.74
C VAL A 16 -30.53 1.65 22.42
N LYS A 17 -30.90 1.26 21.20
CA LYS A 17 -30.67 -0.09 20.66
C LYS A 17 -29.50 -0.06 19.67
N VAL A 18 -28.45 -0.83 19.95
CA VAL A 18 -27.28 -0.97 19.08
C VAL A 18 -27.41 -2.25 18.25
N LYS A 19 -27.11 -2.16 16.94
CA LYS A 19 -26.89 -3.30 16.04
C LYS A 19 -25.58 -3.10 15.31
N VAL A 20 -24.64 -4.03 15.46
CA VAL A 20 -23.34 -3.99 14.76
C VAL A 20 -23.32 -5.04 13.67
N THR A 21 -23.13 -4.59 12.42
CA THR A 21 -23.00 -5.46 11.24
C THR A 21 -21.58 -5.31 10.68
N PRO A 22 -20.73 -6.34 10.72
CA PRO A 22 -19.47 -6.34 10.00
C PRO A 22 -19.68 -6.12 8.50
N HIS A 23 -18.83 -5.31 7.88
CA HIS A 23 -18.89 -5.06 6.43
C HIS A 23 -17.60 -5.49 5.73
N HIS A 24 -16.50 -4.78 6.01
CA HIS A 24 -15.18 -5.09 5.46
C HIS A 24 -14.19 -5.49 6.56
N GLY A 25 -13.16 -6.24 6.15
CA GLY A 25 -11.98 -6.54 6.96
C GLY A 25 -10.80 -6.83 6.04
N GLY A 26 -9.60 -6.45 6.47
CA GLY A 26 -8.36 -6.72 5.75
C GLY A 26 -7.22 -6.88 6.73
N HIS A 27 -6.32 -7.82 6.43
CA HIS A 27 -5.10 -7.97 7.22
C HIS A 27 -4.10 -6.86 6.87
N PRO A 28 -3.36 -6.32 7.86
CA PRO A 28 -2.27 -5.40 7.58
C PRO A 28 -1.18 -6.12 6.79
N TYR A 29 -0.42 -5.36 6.00
CA TYR A 29 0.63 -5.90 5.15
C TYR A 29 1.92 -5.10 5.30
N VAL A 30 3.07 -5.79 5.36
CA VAL A 30 4.40 -5.18 5.41
C VAL A 30 5.38 -6.02 4.58
N THR A 31 6.06 -5.37 3.64
CA THR A 31 7.23 -5.96 2.97
C THR A 31 8.51 -5.52 3.66
N PRO A 32 9.41 -6.46 4.02
CA PRO A 32 10.73 -6.14 4.54
C PRO A 32 11.58 -5.33 3.54
N ILE A 33 12.35 -4.36 4.04
CA ILE A 33 13.19 -3.49 3.20
C ILE A 33 14.49 -4.16 2.72
N ASP A 34 14.84 -5.32 3.27
CA ASP A 34 15.94 -6.15 2.81
C ASP A 34 15.53 -7.08 1.64
N ASN A 35 14.24 -7.15 1.33
CA ASN A 35 13.70 -7.92 0.20
C ASN A 35 14.24 -7.42 -1.15
N ILE A 36 14.48 -8.35 -2.08
CA ILE A 36 15.00 -8.06 -3.42
C ILE A 36 14.08 -7.10 -4.19
N GLY A 37 12.77 -7.29 -4.09
CA GLY A 37 11.77 -6.41 -4.69
C GLY A 37 11.88 -4.97 -4.19
N TYR A 38 12.09 -4.79 -2.88
CA TYR A 38 12.29 -3.44 -2.32
C TYR A 38 13.59 -2.80 -2.83
N LYS A 39 14.71 -3.55 -2.81
CA LYS A 39 16.00 -3.07 -3.30
C LYS A 39 15.95 -2.68 -4.78
N ALA A 40 15.27 -3.49 -5.60
CA ALA A 40 15.05 -3.20 -7.02
C ALA A 40 14.22 -1.93 -7.22
N ALA A 41 13.13 -1.78 -6.46
CA ALA A 41 12.29 -0.58 -6.53
C ALA A 41 13.06 0.68 -6.09
N ASN A 42 13.78 0.62 -4.97
CA ASN A 42 14.61 1.74 -4.50
C ASN A 42 15.66 2.16 -5.54
N LYS A 43 16.33 1.19 -6.18
CA LYS A 43 17.28 1.46 -7.27
C LYS A 43 16.58 2.09 -8.50
N ALA A 44 15.38 1.63 -8.84
CA ALA A 44 14.58 2.21 -9.93
C ALA A 44 14.20 3.66 -9.65
N TYR A 45 13.65 3.96 -8.47
CA TYR A 45 13.36 5.32 -8.05
C TYR A 45 14.60 6.20 -8.03
N THR A 46 15.72 5.70 -7.52
CA THR A 46 16.99 6.45 -7.49
C THR A 46 17.44 6.82 -8.91
N LYS A 47 17.28 5.89 -9.86
CA LYS A 47 17.65 6.12 -11.27
C LYS A 47 16.82 7.21 -11.94
N THR A 48 15.51 7.25 -11.69
CA THR A 48 14.58 8.14 -12.42
C THR A 48 14.28 9.45 -11.69
N PHE A 49 14.33 9.47 -10.35
CA PHE A 49 14.09 10.65 -9.52
C PHE A 49 15.39 11.28 -8.96
N GLY A 50 16.54 10.64 -9.15
CA GLY A 50 17.85 11.15 -8.72
C GLY A 50 18.12 11.06 -7.20
N LYS A 51 17.20 10.49 -6.43
CA LYS A 51 17.32 10.32 -4.98
C LYS A 51 16.74 8.98 -4.50
N PRO A 52 17.29 8.36 -3.45
CA PRO A 52 16.73 7.15 -2.87
C PRO A 52 15.28 7.35 -2.40
N ALA A 53 14.44 6.36 -2.66
CA ALA A 53 13.08 6.34 -2.13
C ALA A 53 13.07 6.08 -0.62
N ILE A 54 12.18 6.76 0.10
CA ILE A 54 12.00 6.57 1.53
C ILE A 54 10.98 5.43 1.73
N PRO A 55 11.29 4.41 2.56
CA PRO A 55 10.30 3.40 2.92
C PRO A 55 9.16 4.05 3.73
N GLN A 56 7.93 3.84 3.30
CA GLN A 56 6.74 4.42 3.93
C GLN A 56 5.70 3.34 4.25
N ARG A 57 4.98 3.53 5.34
CA ARG A 57 3.72 2.86 5.64
C ARG A 57 2.57 3.84 5.45
N SER A 58 1.43 3.37 4.98
CA SER A 58 0.23 4.17 4.78
C SER A 58 -0.94 3.63 5.60
N GLY A 59 -1.87 4.52 5.99
CA GLY A 59 -3.12 4.15 6.63
C GLY A 59 -4.19 3.63 5.65
N GLY A 60 -3.97 3.79 4.34
CA GLY A 60 -4.82 3.22 3.30
C GLY A 60 -4.82 1.69 3.34
N SER A 61 -5.88 1.07 2.81
CA SER A 61 -6.06 -0.38 2.84
C SER A 61 -6.22 -0.95 1.43
N ILE A 62 -5.38 -1.94 1.10
CA ILE A 62 -5.49 -2.75 -0.12
C ILE A 62 -5.51 -4.22 0.31
N PRO A 63 -6.68 -4.77 0.73
CA PRO A 63 -6.75 -6.07 1.42
C PRO A 63 -6.18 -7.25 0.63
N ILE A 64 -6.23 -7.20 -0.71
CA ILE A 64 -5.75 -8.29 -1.57
C ILE A 64 -4.24 -8.54 -1.46
N VAL A 65 -3.45 -7.54 -1.02
CA VAL A 65 -1.98 -7.67 -0.95
C VAL A 65 -1.57 -8.73 0.09
N ALA A 66 -2.26 -8.75 1.23
CA ALA A 66 -2.05 -9.79 2.24
C ALA A 66 -2.50 -11.17 1.74
N LEU A 67 -3.58 -11.22 0.96
CA LEU A 67 -4.04 -12.47 0.35
C LEU A 67 -3.04 -13.01 -0.68
N PHE A 68 -2.48 -12.16 -1.55
CA PHE A 68 -1.48 -12.60 -2.52
C PHE A 68 -0.26 -13.23 -1.86
N GLU A 69 0.24 -12.68 -0.76
CA GLU A 69 1.33 -13.34 -0.04
C GLU A 69 0.90 -14.68 0.56
N ASN A 70 -0.30 -14.76 1.15
CA ASN A 70 -0.79 -16.00 1.71
C ASN A 70 -0.94 -17.11 0.65
N GLU A 71 -1.49 -16.78 -0.51
CA GLU A 71 -1.76 -17.77 -1.57
C GLU A 71 -0.52 -18.08 -2.41
N LEU A 72 0.22 -17.05 -2.84
CA LEU A 72 1.33 -17.19 -3.79
C LEU A 72 2.69 -17.37 -3.10
N LYS A 73 2.75 -17.23 -1.77
CA LYS A 73 3.98 -17.31 -0.97
C LYS A 73 5.07 -16.33 -1.44
N SER A 74 4.65 -15.20 -2.00
CA SER A 74 5.54 -14.17 -2.54
C SER A 74 5.23 -12.81 -1.94
N LYS A 75 6.28 -12.02 -1.67
CA LYS A 75 6.14 -10.62 -1.27
C LYS A 75 5.64 -9.78 -2.45
N SER A 76 4.72 -8.87 -2.16
CA SER A 76 4.27 -7.80 -3.04
C SER A 76 5.04 -6.50 -2.76
N ILE A 77 5.35 -5.74 -3.81
CA ILE A 77 5.95 -4.40 -3.68
C ILE A 77 4.92 -3.38 -4.11
N LEU A 78 4.65 -2.41 -3.24
CA LEU A 78 3.78 -1.28 -3.53
C LEU A 78 4.65 -0.09 -3.95
N MET A 79 4.52 0.30 -5.21
CA MET A 79 5.25 1.43 -5.79
C MET A 79 4.28 2.60 -5.98
N GLY A 80 4.37 3.59 -5.08
CA GLY A 80 3.57 4.81 -5.15
C GLY A 80 4.23 5.88 -6.01
N PHE A 81 3.43 6.56 -6.83
CA PHE A 81 3.88 7.71 -7.64
C PHE A 81 3.07 8.97 -7.36
N GLY A 82 1.93 8.88 -6.69
CA GLY A 82 1.12 10.05 -6.33
C GLY A 82 1.71 10.87 -5.19
N LEU A 83 1.12 12.03 -4.97
CA LEU A 83 1.39 12.92 -3.85
C LEU A 83 0.18 13.00 -2.93
N ASP A 84 0.36 13.43 -1.68
CA ASP A 84 -0.76 13.62 -0.75
C ASP A 84 -1.77 14.68 -1.27
N SER A 85 -1.30 15.62 -2.09
CA SER A 85 -2.15 16.60 -2.78
C SER A 85 -3.05 16.01 -3.85
N ASP A 86 -2.82 14.77 -4.29
CA ASP A 86 -3.68 14.11 -5.29
C ASP A 86 -5.09 13.86 -4.78
N ALA A 87 -5.29 13.91 -3.45
CA ALA A 87 -6.60 13.97 -2.81
C ALA A 87 -7.52 12.82 -3.25
N ILE A 88 -6.98 11.59 -3.26
CA ILE A 88 -7.72 10.38 -3.62
C ILE A 88 -9.02 10.29 -2.80
N HIS A 89 -10.14 10.07 -3.48
CA HIS A 89 -11.51 10.07 -2.93
C HIS A 89 -12.05 11.44 -2.46
N SER A 90 -11.44 12.54 -2.89
CA SER A 90 -11.92 13.91 -2.61
C SER A 90 -12.24 14.67 -3.90
N PRO A 91 -13.01 15.77 -3.82
CA PRO A 91 -13.21 16.66 -4.96
C PRO A 91 -11.88 17.16 -5.53
N ASN A 92 -11.85 17.38 -6.84
CA ASN A 92 -10.64 17.78 -7.58
C ASN A 92 -9.47 16.81 -7.42
N GLU A 93 -9.75 15.51 -7.23
CA GLU A 93 -8.74 14.45 -7.37
C GLU A 93 -7.98 14.64 -8.67
N HIS A 94 -6.65 14.68 -8.58
CA HIS A 94 -5.78 14.92 -9.72
C HIS A 94 -4.54 14.04 -9.65
N PHE A 95 -3.80 13.98 -10.75
CA PHE A 95 -2.50 13.30 -10.77
C PHE A 95 -1.52 14.12 -11.61
N GLY A 96 -0.37 14.45 -11.03
CA GLY A 96 0.63 15.26 -11.72
C GLY A 96 1.19 14.58 -12.97
N VAL A 97 1.17 15.27 -14.12
CA VAL A 97 1.73 14.74 -15.39
C VAL A 97 3.19 14.33 -15.24
N PHE A 98 3.97 15.09 -14.47
CA PHE A 98 5.36 14.72 -14.14
C PHE A 98 5.44 13.35 -13.46
N ASN A 99 4.63 13.11 -12.42
CA ASN A 99 4.61 11.85 -11.68
C ASN A 99 4.10 10.70 -12.56
N TYR A 100 3.17 10.97 -13.47
CA TYR A 100 2.65 9.98 -14.43
C TYR A 100 3.75 9.51 -15.37
N LEU A 101 4.47 10.45 -16.00
CA LEU A 101 5.58 10.14 -16.89
C LEU A 101 6.75 9.50 -16.14
N LYS A 102 7.01 9.93 -14.90
CA LYS A 102 8.02 9.29 -14.04
C LYS A 102 7.63 7.87 -13.65
N GLY A 103 6.35 7.58 -13.44
CA GLY A 103 5.85 6.23 -13.23
C GLY A 103 6.18 5.32 -14.42
N ILE A 104 5.84 5.78 -15.62
CA ILE A 104 6.14 5.09 -16.89
C ILE A 104 7.64 4.84 -17.04
N GLU A 105 8.48 5.84 -16.72
CA GLU A 105 9.94 5.70 -16.77
C GLU A 105 10.47 4.70 -15.72
N THR A 106 9.90 4.69 -14.51
CA THR A 106 10.44 3.95 -13.35
C THR A 106 10.11 2.47 -13.37
N ILE A 107 8.89 2.10 -13.77
CA ILE A 107 8.41 0.71 -13.73
C ILE A 107 9.30 -0.26 -14.56
N PRO A 108 9.75 0.08 -15.78
CA PRO A 108 10.69 -0.77 -16.53
C PRO A 108 12.02 -0.98 -15.81
N TYR A 109 12.56 0.06 -15.16
CA TYR A 109 13.79 -0.05 -14.38
C TYR A 109 13.62 -0.97 -13.17
N PHE A 110 12.44 -0.98 -12.53
CA PHE A 110 12.15 -1.94 -11.46
C PHE A 110 12.32 -3.37 -11.94
N TYR A 111 11.68 -3.76 -13.05
CA TYR A 111 11.81 -5.11 -13.60
C TYR A 111 13.24 -5.44 -14.03
N LYS A 112 13.93 -4.49 -14.68
CA LYS A 112 15.35 -4.65 -15.03
C LYS A 112 16.20 -4.99 -13.80
N TYR A 113 16.11 -4.17 -12.75
CA TYR A 113 16.90 -4.36 -11.55
C TYR A 113 16.47 -5.58 -10.74
N TYR A 114 15.18 -5.91 -10.73
CA TYR A 114 14.69 -7.12 -10.10
C TYR A 114 15.30 -8.37 -10.74
N VAL A 115 15.30 -8.44 -12.08
CA VAL A 115 15.90 -9.56 -12.83
C VAL A 115 17.41 -9.62 -12.62
N GLU A 116 18.12 -8.48 -12.69
CA GLU A 116 19.56 -8.43 -12.42
C GLU A 116 19.91 -8.95 -11.01
N MET A 117 19.11 -8.59 -10.00
CA MET A 117 19.34 -8.98 -8.61
C MET A 117 18.89 -10.42 -8.29
N SER A 118 17.92 -10.95 -9.05
CA SER A 118 17.39 -12.31 -8.83
C SER A 118 18.19 -13.41 -9.53
N LYS A 119 19.13 -13.05 -10.43
CA LYS A 119 20.01 -13.99 -11.16
C LYS A 119 21.20 -14.52 -10.33
N LYS A 120 21.14 -14.42 -9.01
CA LYS A 120 22.12 -15.01 -8.09
C LYS A 120 21.60 -16.33 -7.55
#